data_AF-A0A0M8KQB6-F1
#
_entry.id   AF-A0A0M8KQB6-F1
#
_cell.length_a   1.000
_cell.length_b   1.000
_cell.length_c   1.000
_cell.angle_alpha   90.00
_cell.angle_beta   90.00
_cell.angle_gamma   90.00
#
_symmetry.space_group_name_H-M   'P 1'
#
loop_
_entity.id
_entity.type
_entity.pdbx_description
1 polymer ?
#
loop_
_entity_poly.entity_id
_entity_poly.type
_entity_poly.pdbx_seq_one_letter_code
_entity_poly.pdbx_strand_id
1 'polypeptide(L)'
;MAAWAGAVTLAQSVLDDAEVGGPVMGATLTMGVADFDEVAEKITAAGGTVALPKYALPGMAWQGYFHDTENNVFGIHQPDPEAK
;
A
#
# COMPACT_ATOMS: atom_id res chain seq x y z
N MET A 1 -5.77 21.15 7.33
CA MET A 1 -6.54 20.02 7.89
C MET A 1 -7.36 19.43 6.76
N ALA A 2 -6.90 18.35 6.13
CA ALA A 2 -7.67 17.66 5.11
C ALA A 2 -8.16 16.34 5.73
N ALA A 3 -9.48 16.24 5.91
CA ALA A 3 -10.14 15.00 6.28
C ALA A 3 -9.94 14.00 5.14
N TRP A 4 -9.27 12.89 5.43
CA TRP A 4 -8.85 11.88 4.47
C TRP A 4 -9.58 10.58 4.79
N ALA A 5 -10.80 10.44 4.26
CA ALA A 5 -11.58 9.22 4.32
C ALA A 5 -11.91 8.81 2.88
N GLY A 6 -11.27 7.74 2.39
CA GLY A 6 -11.74 7.00 1.20
C GLY A 6 -10.96 7.12 -0.11
N ALA A 7 -9.71 7.62 -0.13
CA ALA A 7 -8.93 7.69 -1.37
C ALA A 7 -7.96 6.49 -1.50
N VAL A 8 -8.10 5.72 -2.58
CA VAL A 8 -6.98 4.91 -3.12
C VAL A 8 -5.83 5.88 -3.39
N THR A 9 -4.70 5.67 -2.73
CA THR A 9 -3.53 6.54 -2.86
C THR A 9 -2.56 5.84 -3.79
N LEU A 10 -2.26 6.45 -4.94
CA LEU A 10 -1.15 6.01 -5.77
C LEU A 10 0.14 6.37 -5.03
N ALA A 11 0.83 5.35 -4.52
CA ALA A 11 2.21 5.49 -4.08
C ALA A 11 3.10 5.11 -5.27
N GLN A 12 3.66 6.11 -5.95
CA GLN A 12 4.58 5.88 -7.06
C GLN A 12 5.95 5.50 -6.49
N SER A 13 6.47 4.32 -6.82
CA SER A 13 7.89 4.01 -6.60
C SER A 13 8.74 4.86 -7.55
N VAL A 14 9.89 5.37 -7.10
CA VAL A 14 10.88 6.19 -7.82
C VAL A 14 11.63 5.47 -8.96
N LEU A 15 10.94 4.62 -9.73
CA LEU A 15 11.49 4.06 -10.96
C LEU A 15 11.33 5.06 -12.11
N ASP A 16 12.17 4.92 -13.14
CA ASP A 16 12.04 5.70 -14.37
C ASP A 16 10.60 5.58 -14.91
N ASP A 17 10.00 6.72 -15.23
CA ASP A 17 8.63 6.76 -15.74
C ASP A 17 8.56 5.96 -17.06
N ALA A 18 7.66 4.98 -17.11
CA ALA A 18 7.34 4.31 -18.37
C ALA A 18 6.77 5.32 -19.37
N GLU A 19 7.19 5.24 -20.64
CA GLU A 19 6.64 6.10 -21.70
C GLU A 19 5.12 5.89 -21.82
N VAL A 20 4.37 6.99 -21.89
CA VAL A 20 2.92 6.96 -22.03
C VAL A 20 2.54 6.18 -23.28
N GLY A 21 1.78 5.08 -23.09
CA GLY A 21 1.34 4.19 -24.18
C GLY A 21 2.22 2.95 -24.40
N GLY A 22 3.21 2.72 -23.54
CA GLY A 22 4.01 1.50 -23.56
C GLY A 22 3.21 0.21 -23.28
N PRO A 23 3.75 -0.98 -23.63
CA PRO A 23 3.05 -2.26 -23.47
C PRO A 23 2.84 -2.67 -22.01
N VAL A 24 3.58 -2.08 -21.06
CA VAL A 24 3.44 -2.29 -19.62
C VAL A 24 3.57 -0.95 -18.91
N MET A 25 2.52 -0.56 -18.17
CA MET A 25 2.53 0.57 -17.23
C MET A 25 2.37 0.00 -15.83
N GLY A 26 3.38 0.18 -14.97
CA GLY A 26 3.34 -0.28 -13.59
C GLY A 26 2.84 0.81 -12.64
N ALA A 27 1.82 0.52 -11.84
CA ALA A 27 1.39 1.35 -10.72
C ALA A 27 1.11 0.46 -9.51
N THR A 28 1.59 0.84 -8.33
CA THR A 28 1.27 0.11 -7.10
C THR A 28 0.08 0.79 -6.42
N LEU A 29 -1.07 0.11 -6.43
CA LEU A 29 -2.29 0.63 -5.82
C LEU A 29 -2.24 0.39 -4.31
N THR A 30 -2.46 1.46 -3.53
CA THR A 30 -2.50 1.39 -2.07
C THR A 30 -3.86 1.84 -1.54
N MET A 31 -4.44 1.08 -0.63
CA MET A 31 -5.76 1.35 -0.04
C MET A 31 -5.62 1.86 1.39
N GLY A 32 -6.37 2.92 1.71
CA GLY A 32 -6.48 3.41 3.08
C GLY A 32 -7.24 2.42 3.98
N VAL A 33 -6.70 2.12 5.15
CA VAL A 33 -7.29 1.20 6.13
C VAL A 33 -7.32 1.84 7.53
N ALA A 34 -8.27 1.40 8.36
CA ALA A 34 -8.40 1.88 9.74
C ALA A 34 -7.40 1.20 10.68
N ASP A 35 -7.18 -0.10 10.49
CA ASP A 35 -6.24 -0.92 11.25
C ASP A 35 -5.39 -1.73 10.28
N PHE A 36 -4.09 -1.52 10.31
CA PHE A 36 -3.13 -2.18 9.45
C PHE A 36 -3.02 -3.68 9.78
N ASP A 37 -2.94 -4.02 11.07
CA ASP A 37 -2.64 -5.37 11.51
C ASP A 37 -3.84 -6.29 11.28
N GLU A 38 -5.05 -5.80 11.57
CA GLU A 38 -6.30 -6.51 11.26
C GLU A 38 -6.41 -6.82 9.76
N VAL A 39 -6.09 -5.85 8.89
CA VAL A 39 -6.18 -6.05 7.45
C VAL A 39 -5.05 -6.93 6.92
N ALA A 40 -3.83 -6.82 7.47
CA ALA A 40 -2.71 -7.69 7.14
C ALA A 40 -3.00 -9.17 7.47
N GLU A 41 -3.66 -9.43 8.60
CA GLU A 41 -4.13 -10.77 8.95
C GLU A 41 -5.17 -11.29 7.95
N LYS A 42 -6.14 -10.46 7.56
CA LYS A 42 -7.14 -10.84 6.53
C LYS A 42 -6.49 -11.15 5.19
N ILE A 43 -5.51 -10.37 4.77
CA ILE A 43 -4.77 -10.61 3.52
C ILE A 43 -4.05 -11.96 3.60
N THR A 44 -3.36 -12.23 4.71
CA THR A 44 -2.64 -13.48 4.90
C THR A 44 -3.59 -14.68 4.95
N ALA A 45 -4.73 -14.55 5.64
CA ALA A 45 -5.77 -15.57 5.70
C ALA A 45 -6.42 -15.85 4.33
N ALA A 46 -6.46 -14.85 3.45
CA ALA A 46 -6.93 -14.99 2.07
C ALA A 46 -5.88 -15.59 1.12
N GLY A 47 -4.68 -15.93 1.61
CA GLY A 47 -3.60 -16.51 0.80
C GLY A 47 -2.62 -15.49 0.21
N GLY A 48 -2.73 -14.21 0.59
CA GLY A 48 -1.74 -13.21 0.25
C GLY A 48 -0.44 -13.40 1.04
N THR A 49 0.67 -12.86 0.51
CA THR A 49 1.99 -12.92 1.15
C THR A 49 2.60 -11.53 1.30
N VAL A 50 3.51 -11.35 2.25
CA VAL A 50 4.17 -10.05 2.47
C VAL A 50 5.17 -9.78 1.34
N ALA A 51 5.00 -8.66 0.64
CA ALA A 51 5.95 -8.16 -0.36
C ALA A 51 6.93 -7.15 0.26
N LEU A 52 6.41 -6.23 1.09
CA LEU A 52 7.19 -5.33 1.92
C LEU A 52 6.53 -5.29 3.32
N PRO A 53 7.26 -5.65 4.39
CA PRO A 53 6.72 -5.64 5.75
C PRO A 53 6.18 -4.26 6.15
N LYS A 54 5.32 -4.23 7.17
CA LYS A 54 4.85 -2.99 7.80
C LYS A 54 6.05 -2.11 8.19
N TYR A 55 6.01 -0.85 7.80
CA TYR A 55 7.00 0.16 8.16
C TYR A 55 6.32 1.50 8.47
N ALA A 56 6.95 2.27 9.36
CA ALA A 56 6.49 3.60 9.68
C ALA A 56 6.87 4.58 8.57
N LEU A 57 5.93 5.45 8.24
CA LEU A 57 6.18 6.77 7.68
C LEU A 57 6.12 7.74 8.87
N PRO A 58 7.27 8.10 9.48
CA PRO A 58 7.29 8.77 10.77
C PRO A 58 6.48 10.05 10.79
N GLY A 59 5.60 10.18 11.78
CA GLY A 59 4.70 11.34 11.93
C GLY A 59 3.53 11.38 10.94
N MET A 60 3.28 10.30 10.19
CA MET A 60 2.27 10.28 9.12
C MET A 60 1.41 9.02 9.11
N ALA A 61 2.02 7.81 9.02
CA ALA A 61 1.27 6.59 8.74
C ALA A 61 2.07 5.29 8.96
N TRP A 62 1.35 4.17 8.97
CA TRP A 62 1.90 2.84 8.71
C TRP A 62 1.62 2.43 7.27
N GLN A 63 2.63 1.89 6.60
CA GLN A 63 2.56 1.42 5.23
C GLN A 63 3.11 0.00 5.13
N GLY A 64 2.59 -0.78 4.20
CA GLY A 64 3.14 -2.09 3.84
C GLY A 64 2.52 -2.57 2.54
N TYR A 65 3.12 -3.63 1.97
CA TYR A 65 2.72 -4.18 0.68
C TYR A 65 2.67 -5.70 0.71
N PHE A 66 1.77 -6.23 -0.10
CA PHE A 66 1.45 -7.65 -0.17
C PHE A 66 1.38 -8.10 -1.62
N HIS A 67 1.64 -9.38 -1.84
CA HIS A 67 1.26 -10.08 -3.05
C HIS A 67 -0.12 -10.71 -2.86
N ASP A 68 -0.98 -10.62 -3.87
CA ASP A 68 -2.15 -11.50 -3.97
C ASP A 68 -1.75 -12.91 -4.44
N THR A 69 -2.74 -13.78 -4.67
CA THR A 69 -2.54 -15.16 -5.14
C THR A 69 -1.98 -15.26 -6.57
N GLU A 70 -1.96 -14.16 -7.32
CA GLU A 70 -1.46 -14.06 -8.69
C GLU A 70 -0.10 -13.34 -8.75
N ASN A 71 0.46 -12.98 -7.59
CA ASN A 71 1.70 -12.22 -7.40
C ASN A 71 1.61 -10.73 -7.80
N ASN A 72 0.40 -10.16 -7.89
CA ASN A 72 0.26 -8.72 -8.05
C ASN A 72 0.61 -8.01 -6.73
N VAL A 73 1.41 -6.96 -6.80
CA VAL A 73 1.76 -6.15 -5.62
C VAL A 73 0.70 -5.08 -5.39
N PHE A 74 0.18 -5.02 -4.16
CA PHE A 74 -0.69 -3.95 -3.69
C PHE A 74 -0.34 -3.53 -2.27
N GLY A 75 -0.71 -2.30 -1.88
CA GLY A 75 -0.40 -1.73 -0.57
C GLY A 75 -1.63 -1.52 0.30
N ILE A 76 -1.40 -1.45 1.62
CA ILE A 76 -2.36 -0.87 2.56
C ILE A 76 -1.69 0.23 3.40
N HIS A 77 -2.45 1.28 3.70
CA HIS A 77 -1.96 2.48 4.36
C HIS A 77 -2.88 2.85 5.52
N GLN A 78 -2.33 2.91 6.73
CA GLN A 78 -3.04 3.38 7.91
C GLN A 78 -2.50 4.76 8.32
N PRO A 79 -3.30 5.83 8.24
CA PRO A 79 -2.91 7.13 8.79
C PRO A 79 -2.65 7.03 10.29
N ASP A 80 -1.49 7.50 10.74
CA ASP A 80 -1.08 7.49 12.14
C ASP A 80 -0.02 8.59 12.38
N PRO A 81 -0.40 9.75 12.94
CA PRO A 81 0.52 10.83 13.27
C PRO A 81 1.58 10.46 14.32
N GLU A 82 1.41 9.34 15.03
CA GLU A 82 2.32 8.86 16.06
C GLU A 82 3.21 7.70 15.59
N ALA A 83 3.10 7.29 14.32
CA ALA A 83 3.95 6.26 13.73
C ALA A 83 5.44 6.61 13.84
N LYS A 84 6.27 5.64 14.22
CA LYS A 84 7.71 5.78 14.52
C LYS A 84 8.51 4.59 14.04
#